data_AF-A0A0W7TJ92-F1
#
_entry.id   AF-A0A0W7TJ92-F1
#
_cell.length_a   1.000
_cell.length_b   1.000
_cell.length_c   1.000
_cell.angle_alpha   90.00
_cell.angle_beta   90.00
_cell.angle_gamma   90.00
#
_symmetry.space_group_name_H-M   'P 1'
#
loop_
_entity.id
_entity.type
_entity.pdbx_description
1 polymer ?
#
loop_
_entity_poly.entity_id
_entity_poly.type
_entity_poly.pdbx_seq_one_letter_code
_entity_poly.pdbx_strand_id
1 'polypeptide(L)'
;MAGGKEDFFHGMGREDIDARMLGTGRPFVLEISQPKRRDIDLDELERRANESILAQYHGLHFVPRAEVAEYKGSDPDKTYRAKVVSDGPYDREKVMQVVSSFKDVDLAQRTPVRVEHRRADLVRNRRIYWLKADSFTDEGFDLLLKTQSGTYVKEFVSGDGGRTDPNLSELVGAKLTVDLLDVTDIDY
;
A
#
# COMPACT_ATOMS: atom_id res chain seq x y z
N MET A 1 -5.70 -28.26 -7.38
CA MET A 1 -7.01 -28.94 -7.19
C MET A 1 -7.83 -29.01 -8.49
N ALA A 2 -7.92 -27.93 -9.28
CA ALA A 2 -8.73 -27.88 -10.53
C ALA A 2 -8.13 -28.62 -11.75
N GLY A 3 -6.82 -28.87 -11.78
CA GLY A 3 -6.14 -29.56 -12.89
C GLY A 3 -6.11 -28.76 -14.21
N GLY A 4 -6.09 -27.42 -14.11
CA GLY A 4 -5.97 -26.53 -15.27
C GLY A 4 -4.58 -26.52 -15.89
N LYS A 5 -4.47 -25.89 -17.06
CA LYS A 5 -3.22 -25.81 -17.84
C LYS A 5 -2.31 -24.68 -17.38
N GLU A 6 -2.90 -23.53 -17.07
CA GLU A 6 -2.22 -22.29 -16.70
C GLU A 6 -3.04 -21.57 -15.62
N ASP A 7 -2.40 -20.68 -14.88
CA ASP A 7 -3.02 -19.81 -13.90
C ASP A 7 -2.65 -18.34 -14.16
N PHE A 8 -3.59 -17.44 -13.85
CA PHE A 8 -3.39 -16.00 -13.93
C PHE A 8 -3.86 -15.35 -12.64
N PHE A 9 -2.95 -14.63 -11.98
CA PHE A 9 -3.24 -13.91 -10.76
C PHE A 9 -3.58 -12.44 -11.07
N HIS A 10 -4.72 -11.98 -10.57
CA HIS A 10 -5.24 -10.63 -10.81
C HIS A 10 -5.48 -9.93 -9.47
N GLY A 11 -4.51 -9.17 -8.99
CA GLY A 11 -4.67 -8.37 -7.78
C GLY A 11 -5.31 -7.00 -8.06
N MET A 12 -6.09 -6.50 -7.10
CA MET A 12 -6.54 -5.10 -7.09
C MET A 12 -5.39 -4.19 -6.64
N GLY A 13 -4.48 -3.90 -7.57
CA GLY A 13 -3.23 -3.19 -7.30
C GLY A 13 -2.07 -4.10 -6.83
N ARG A 14 -0.98 -3.48 -6.38
CA ARG A 14 0.25 -4.16 -5.94
C ARG A 14 1.04 -3.28 -4.97
N GLU A 15 1.91 -3.90 -4.19
CA GLU A 15 2.86 -3.21 -3.30
C GLU A 15 4.31 -3.49 -3.69
N ASP A 16 5.24 -2.72 -3.12
CA ASP A 16 6.68 -2.99 -3.26
C ASP A 16 7.04 -4.31 -2.56
N ILE A 17 8.14 -4.95 -2.99
CA ILE A 17 8.58 -6.25 -2.45
C ILE A 17 8.94 -6.21 -0.96
N ASP A 18 9.30 -5.03 -0.46
CA ASP A 18 9.67 -4.78 0.93
C ASP A 18 8.47 -4.32 1.79
N ALA A 19 7.25 -4.31 1.23
CA ALA A 19 6.04 -3.94 1.94
C ALA A 19 5.18 -5.17 2.26
N ARG A 20 4.56 -5.18 3.44
CA ARG A 20 3.60 -6.23 3.83
C ARG A 20 2.17 -5.78 3.57
N MET A 21 1.31 -6.75 3.26
CA MET A 21 -0.13 -6.56 3.22
C MET A 21 -0.75 -7.25 4.44
N LEU A 22 -1.30 -6.46 5.35
CA LEU A 22 -1.89 -6.91 6.62
C LEU A 22 -3.41 -6.67 6.63
N GLY A 23 -4.02 -6.78 7.81
CA GLY A 23 -5.46 -6.56 8.00
C GLY A 23 -6.30 -7.61 7.28
N THR A 24 -7.30 -7.16 6.53
CA THR A 24 -8.16 -8.01 5.69
C THR A 24 -7.46 -8.40 4.37
N GLY A 25 -6.22 -8.00 4.14
CA GLY A 25 -5.46 -8.39 2.96
C GLY A 25 -5.85 -7.61 1.71
N ARG A 26 -5.39 -8.11 0.55
CA ARG A 26 -5.68 -7.51 -0.76
C ARG A 26 -6.58 -8.43 -1.58
N PRO A 27 -7.68 -7.91 -2.12
CA PRO A 27 -8.52 -8.67 -3.03
C PRO A 27 -7.78 -9.07 -4.31
N PHE A 28 -8.05 -10.29 -4.74
CA PHE A 28 -7.51 -10.84 -5.97
C PHE A 28 -8.50 -11.81 -6.63
N VAL A 29 -8.27 -12.09 -7.90
CA VAL A 29 -8.90 -13.17 -8.64
C VAL A 29 -7.82 -14.10 -9.17
N LEU A 30 -8.00 -15.41 -8.96
CA LEU A 30 -7.16 -16.45 -9.56
C LEU A 30 -7.94 -17.10 -10.72
N GLU A 31 -7.55 -16.79 -11.96
CA GLU A 31 -8.11 -17.41 -13.16
C GLU A 31 -7.33 -18.70 -13.47
N ILE A 32 -8.03 -19.83 -13.59
CA ILE A 32 -7.45 -21.10 -14.02
C ILE A 32 -7.88 -21.42 -15.45
N SER A 33 -6.91 -21.55 -16.35
CA SER A 33 -7.14 -21.88 -17.75
C SER A 33 -7.45 -23.37 -17.94
N GLN A 34 -8.46 -23.67 -18.77
CA GLN A 34 -8.87 -25.03 -19.15
C GLN A 34 -8.97 -26.01 -17.94
N PRO A 35 -9.71 -25.66 -16.87
CA PRO A 35 -9.79 -26.49 -15.68
C PRO A 35 -10.51 -27.81 -16.01
N LYS A 36 -9.94 -28.93 -15.54
CA LYS A 36 -10.57 -30.25 -15.64
C LYS A 36 -11.71 -30.42 -14.64
N ARG A 37 -11.64 -29.71 -13.50
CA ARG A 37 -12.67 -29.64 -12.45
C ARG A 37 -12.95 -28.18 -12.14
N ARG A 38 -14.22 -27.77 -12.28
CA ARG A 38 -14.65 -26.38 -12.01
C ARG A 38 -15.19 -26.21 -10.60
N ASP A 39 -15.83 -27.25 -10.08
CA ASP A 39 -16.29 -27.31 -8.71
C ASP A 39 -15.20 -28.00 -7.88
N ILE A 40 -14.55 -27.21 -7.03
CA ILE A 40 -13.48 -27.65 -6.13
C ILE A 40 -13.81 -27.15 -4.73
N ASP A 41 -13.35 -27.89 -3.73
CA ASP A 41 -13.46 -27.49 -2.34
C ASP A 41 -12.53 -26.28 -2.07
N LEU A 42 -13.14 -25.10 -1.93
CA LEU A 42 -12.43 -23.85 -1.69
C LEU A 42 -11.98 -23.72 -0.23
N ASP A 43 -12.70 -24.32 0.71
CA ASP A 43 -12.33 -24.32 2.13
C ASP A 43 -11.04 -25.13 2.34
N GLU A 44 -10.96 -26.32 1.71
CA GLU A 44 -9.73 -27.13 1.75
C GLU A 44 -8.58 -26.46 0.98
N LEU A 45 -8.87 -25.76 -0.12
CA LEU A 45 -7.85 -24.97 -0.83
C LEU A 45 -7.29 -23.87 0.07
N GLU A 46 -8.16 -23.12 0.74
CA GLU A 46 -7.79 -22.05 1.66
C GLU A 46 -6.95 -22.59 2.82
N ARG A 47 -7.42 -23.67 3.47
CA ARG A 47 -6.70 -24.33 4.57
C ARG A 47 -5.28 -24.74 4.16
N ARG A 48 -5.12 -25.37 3.00
CA ARG A 48 -3.80 -25.80 2.49
C ARG A 48 -2.91 -24.63 2.11
N ALA A 49 -3.46 -23.60 1.48
CA ALA A 49 -2.70 -22.43 1.08
C ALA A 49 -2.17 -21.67 2.32
N ASN A 50 -2.95 -21.67 3.40
CA ASN A 50 -2.61 -21.02 4.67
C ASN A 50 -1.59 -21.78 5.53
N GLU A 51 -1.10 -22.95 5.10
CA GLU A 51 0.08 -23.59 5.69
C GLU A 51 1.37 -22.80 5.36
N SER A 52 1.33 -21.90 4.37
CA SER A 52 2.41 -20.98 4.05
C SER A 52 2.61 -19.91 5.13
N ILE A 53 3.86 -19.64 5.46
CA ILE A 53 4.24 -18.53 6.36
C ILE A 53 4.43 -17.19 5.62
N LEU A 54 4.43 -17.21 4.28
CA LEU A 54 4.72 -16.02 3.47
C LEU A 54 3.45 -15.22 3.15
N ALA A 55 2.33 -15.91 2.95
CA ALA A 55 1.06 -15.31 2.61
C ALA A 55 -0.08 -16.21 3.07
N GLN A 56 -1.17 -15.58 3.48
CA GLN A 56 -2.41 -16.23 3.86
C GLN A 56 -3.55 -15.61 3.05
N TYR A 57 -4.59 -16.41 2.83
CA TYR A 57 -5.76 -16.11 2.03
C TYR A 57 -7.00 -16.39 2.87
N HIS A 58 -8.06 -15.64 2.62
CA HIS A 58 -9.35 -15.89 3.24
C HIS A 58 -10.47 -15.48 2.30
N GLY A 59 -11.66 -16.01 2.54
CA GLY A 59 -12.86 -15.64 1.80
C GLY A 59 -12.82 -16.11 0.35
N LEU A 60 -12.17 -17.25 0.05
CA LEU A 60 -12.18 -17.81 -1.30
C LEU A 60 -13.60 -18.16 -1.73
N HIS A 61 -14.04 -17.62 -2.86
CA HIS A 61 -15.32 -17.94 -3.48
C HIS A 61 -15.22 -17.86 -5.00
N PHE A 62 -16.14 -18.53 -5.70
CA PHE A 62 -16.21 -18.46 -7.16
C PHE A 62 -16.78 -17.12 -7.61
N VAL A 63 -16.18 -16.56 -8.67
CA VAL A 63 -16.56 -15.27 -9.25
C VAL A 63 -16.73 -15.35 -10.77
N PRO A 64 -17.59 -14.53 -11.38
CA PRO A 64 -17.68 -14.41 -12.83
C PRO A 64 -16.43 -13.72 -13.41
N ARG A 65 -16.17 -13.93 -14.71
CA ARG A 65 -15.04 -13.30 -15.42
C ARG A 65 -15.04 -11.76 -15.33
N ALA A 66 -16.22 -11.15 -15.19
CA ALA A 66 -16.37 -9.70 -15.09
C ALA A 66 -15.60 -9.11 -13.89
N GLU A 67 -15.50 -9.83 -12.76
CA GLU A 67 -14.77 -9.39 -11.57
C GLU A 67 -13.29 -9.11 -11.85
N VAL A 68 -12.69 -9.79 -12.82
CA VAL A 68 -11.30 -9.52 -13.20
C VAL A 68 -11.11 -8.09 -13.67
N ALA A 69 -12.06 -7.57 -14.46
CA ALA A 69 -12.02 -6.21 -14.96
C ALA A 69 -12.36 -5.20 -13.85
N GLU A 70 -13.32 -5.53 -12.99
CA GLU A 70 -13.70 -4.73 -11.84
C GLU A 70 -12.52 -4.53 -10.89
N TYR A 71 -11.91 -5.61 -10.41
CA TYR A 71 -10.78 -5.56 -9.48
C TYR A 71 -9.56 -4.85 -10.08
N LYS A 72 -9.30 -5.00 -11.39
CA LYS A 72 -8.20 -4.29 -12.06
C LYS A 72 -8.49 -2.80 -12.29
N GLY A 73 -9.76 -2.44 -12.44
CA GLY A 73 -10.21 -1.07 -12.67
C GLY A 73 -10.44 -0.28 -11.39
N SER A 74 -10.54 -0.96 -10.25
CA SER A 74 -10.73 -0.32 -8.94
C SER A 74 -9.48 0.41 -8.47
N ASP A 75 -9.68 1.62 -7.96
CA ASP A 75 -8.67 2.48 -7.37
C ASP A 75 -9.02 2.79 -5.91
N PRO A 76 -9.07 1.77 -5.03
CA PRO A 76 -9.48 1.96 -3.64
C PRO A 76 -8.45 2.78 -2.87
N ASP A 77 -8.94 3.57 -1.93
CA ASP A 77 -8.10 4.24 -0.95
C ASP A 77 -7.46 3.22 -0.02
N LYS A 78 -6.31 3.59 0.54
CA LYS A 78 -5.48 2.66 1.30
C LYS A 78 -5.02 3.27 2.60
N THR A 79 -5.00 2.46 3.65
CA THR A 79 -4.41 2.82 4.93
C THR A 79 -3.08 2.08 5.09
N TYR A 80 -2.07 2.82 5.52
CA TYR A 80 -0.71 2.34 5.71
C TYR A 80 -0.26 2.57 7.14
N ARG A 81 0.66 1.72 7.61
CA ARG A 81 1.52 1.99 8.75
C ARG A 81 2.97 2.00 8.28
N ALA A 82 3.65 3.12 8.48
CA ALA A 82 5.04 3.33 8.09
C ALA A 82 5.90 3.52 9.33
N LYS A 83 7.00 2.78 9.44
CA LYS A 83 8.06 3.08 10.39
C LYS A 83 8.92 4.19 9.81
N VAL A 84 8.79 5.39 10.35
CA VAL A 84 9.53 6.57 9.91
C VAL A 84 10.79 6.69 10.75
N VAL A 85 11.93 6.88 10.10
CA VAL A 85 13.22 7.12 10.76
C VAL A 85 13.73 8.52 10.41
N SER A 86 14.39 9.16 11.37
CA SER A 86 14.97 10.49 11.24
C SER A 86 16.49 10.40 11.15
N ASP A 87 17.07 11.11 10.19
CA ASP A 87 18.52 11.32 10.12
C ASP A 87 18.90 12.50 11.04
N GLY A 88 19.08 12.18 12.32
CA GLY A 88 19.37 13.13 13.38
C GLY A 88 18.16 13.51 14.24
N PRO A 89 18.36 14.40 15.23
CA PRO A 89 17.30 14.82 16.15
C PRO A 89 16.12 15.46 15.40
N TYR A 90 14.91 15.17 15.87
CA TYR A 90 13.68 15.76 15.35
C TYR A 90 12.77 16.19 16.50
N ASP A 91 11.92 17.18 16.23
CA ASP A 91 10.98 17.71 17.21
C ASP A 91 9.67 16.91 17.19
N ARG A 92 9.43 16.14 18.26
CA ARG A 92 8.21 15.32 18.42
C ARG A 92 6.94 16.16 18.48
N GLU A 93 6.98 17.33 19.13
CA GLU A 93 5.83 18.24 19.20
C GLU A 93 5.52 18.81 17.81
N LYS A 94 6.55 19.14 17.05
CA LYS A 94 6.39 19.58 15.66
C LYS A 94 5.78 18.49 14.79
N VAL A 95 6.23 17.24 14.91
CA VAL A 95 5.61 16.10 14.20
C VAL A 95 4.13 16.01 14.54
N MET A 96 3.76 16.04 15.82
CA MET A 96 2.36 15.97 16.25
C MET A 96 1.53 17.15 15.73
N GLN A 97 2.09 18.36 15.71
CA GLN A 97 1.44 19.55 15.15
C GLN A 97 1.16 19.37 13.64
N VAL A 98 2.17 18.94 12.87
CA VAL A 98 2.02 18.71 11.43
C VAL A 98 0.99 17.61 11.18
N VAL A 99 1.15 16.45 11.81
CA VAL A 99 0.26 15.29 11.67
C VAL A 99 -1.20 15.66 11.98
N SER A 100 -1.46 16.38 13.07
CA SER A 100 -2.82 16.79 13.45
C SER A 100 -3.45 17.82 12.51
N SER A 101 -2.64 18.57 11.77
CA SER A 101 -3.12 19.52 10.74
C SER A 101 -3.49 18.86 9.41
N PHE A 102 -3.06 17.61 9.17
CA PHE A 102 -3.35 16.91 7.92
C PHE A 102 -4.77 16.35 7.94
N LYS A 103 -5.65 17.03 7.21
CA LYS A 103 -6.98 16.55 6.87
C LYS A 103 -7.30 16.94 5.44
N ASP A 104 -7.55 15.94 4.60
CA ASP A 104 -7.92 16.13 3.19
C ASP A 104 -6.93 17.01 2.40
N VAL A 105 -5.62 16.79 2.62
CA VAL A 105 -4.54 17.60 2.03
C VAL A 105 -4.16 17.06 0.66
N ASP A 106 -4.17 17.92 -0.35
CA ASP A 106 -3.68 17.58 -1.68
C ASP A 106 -2.15 17.65 -1.76
N LEU A 107 -1.58 16.73 -2.53
CA LEU A 107 -0.16 16.57 -2.82
C LEU A 107 0.06 16.63 -4.32
N ALA A 108 1.11 17.30 -4.76
CA ALA A 108 1.68 17.17 -6.10
C ALA A 108 2.86 16.19 -6.04
N GLN A 109 2.69 15.00 -6.61
CA GLN A 109 3.75 13.98 -6.68
C GLN A 109 4.23 13.79 -8.11
N ARG A 110 5.46 14.24 -8.40
CA ARG A 110 6.17 13.82 -9.60
C ARG A 110 6.55 12.34 -9.46
N THR A 111 6.55 11.60 -10.58
CA THR A 111 6.95 10.19 -10.61
C THR A 111 8.25 10.00 -9.81
N PRO A 112 8.28 9.13 -8.78
CA PRO A 112 9.47 8.98 -7.94
C PRO A 112 10.71 8.57 -8.72
N VAL A 113 11.89 9.03 -8.29
CA VAL A 113 13.17 8.68 -8.94
C VAL A 113 13.34 7.17 -9.03
N ARG A 114 13.02 6.44 -7.95
CA ARG A 114 13.18 4.98 -7.90
C ARG A 114 12.34 4.20 -8.91
N VAL A 115 11.29 4.80 -9.50
CA VAL A 115 10.41 4.14 -10.48
C VAL A 115 10.40 4.81 -11.86
N GLU A 116 11.12 5.92 -12.04
CA GLU A 116 11.09 6.69 -13.29
C GLU A 116 11.56 5.87 -14.50
N HIS A 117 12.51 4.94 -14.32
CA HIS A 117 12.96 4.03 -15.37
C HIS A 117 11.87 3.09 -15.92
N ARG A 118 10.73 2.96 -15.22
CA ARG A 118 9.57 2.12 -15.61
C ARG A 118 8.29 2.92 -15.84
N ARG A 119 8.27 4.23 -15.57
CA ARG A 119 7.06 5.04 -15.60
C ARG A 119 7.33 6.38 -16.25
N ALA A 120 6.35 6.87 -17.02
CA ALA A 120 6.38 8.22 -17.54
C ALA A 120 6.55 9.23 -16.40
N ASP A 121 7.48 10.16 -16.60
CA ASP A 121 7.77 11.23 -15.66
C ASP A 121 6.67 12.30 -15.74
N LEU A 122 5.79 12.31 -14.73
CA LEU A 122 4.59 13.16 -14.68
C LEU A 122 4.31 13.55 -13.23
N VAL A 123 3.78 14.77 -13.04
CA VAL A 123 3.20 15.21 -11.78
C VAL A 123 1.75 14.72 -11.68
N ARG A 124 1.41 14.09 -10.56
CA ARG A 124 0.07 13.59 -10.27
C ARG A 124 -0.41 14.18 -8.96
N ASN A 125 -1.62 14.74 -8.97
CA ASN A 125 -2.28 15.18 -7.76
C ASN A 125 -2.79 13.96 -6.99
N ARG A 126 -2.49 13.91 -5.70
CA ARG A 126 -2.90 12.86 -4.76
C ARG A 126 -3.45 13.51 -3.51
N ARG A 127 -4.12 12.74 -2.67
CA ARG A 127 -4.66 13.24 -1.41
C ARG A 127 -4.23 12.37 -0.24
N ILE A 128 -3.81 13.03 0.84
CA ILE A 128 -3.72 12.44 2.17
C ILE A 128 -5.00 12.81 2.90
N TYR A 129 -5.80 11.80 3.26
CA TYR A 129 -7.06 12.04 3.97
C TYR A 129 -6.80 12.38 5.43
N TRP A 130 -5.89 11.67 6.08
CA TRP A 130 -5.48 11.95 7.46
C TRP A 130 -4.15 11.27 7.80
N LEU A 131 -3.51 11.77 8.85
CA LEU A 131 -2.32 11.20 9.47
C LEU A 131 -2.55 10.97 10.98
N LYS A 132 -1.83 10.00 11.55
CA LYS A 132 -1.61 9.83 12.98
C LYS A 132 -0.16 9.38 13.20
N ALA A 133 0.45 9.83 14.29
CA ALA A 133 1.79 9.39 14.67
C ALA A 133 1.78 8.87 16.11
N ASP A 134 2.51 7.79 16.34
CA ASP A 134 2.68 7.17 17.65
C ASP A 134 4.07 6.54 17.79
N SER A 135 4.31 5.85 18.92
CA SER A 135 5.52 5.04 19.13
C SER A 135 6.85 5.80 18.95
N PHE A 136 6.89 7.06 19.39
CA PHE A 136 8.06 7.94 19.26
C PHE A 136 9.27 7.42 20.03
N THR A 137 10.43 7.44 19.37
CA THR A 137 11.76 7.17 19.93
C THR A 137 12.71 8.32 19.58
N ASP A 138 13.99 8.20 19.92
CA ASP A 138 15.01 9.18 19.50
C ASP A 138 15.37 9.02 18.00
N GLU A 139 15.09 7.85 17.42
CA GLU A 139 15.44 7.50 16.04
C GLU A 139 14.28 7.73 15.06
N GLY A 140 13.04 7.85 15.53
CA GLY A 140 11.88 7.99 14.68
C GLY A 140 10.55 7.69 15.36
N PHE A 141 9.53 7.36 14.58
CA PHE A 141 8.16 7.15 15.04
C PHE A 141 7.37 6.30 14.03
N ASP A 142 6.23 5.77 14.46
CA ASP A 142 5.29 5.10 13.56
C ASP A 142 4.27 6.11 13.04
N LEU A 143 4.05 6.10 11.73
CA LEU A 143 3.07 6.94 11.03
C LEU A 143 1.95 6.05 10.46
N LEU A 144 0.72 6.28 10.92
CA LEU A 144 -0.48 5.72 10.31
C LEU A 144 -1.11 6.76 9.39
N LEU A 145 -1.48 6.39 8.16
CA LEU A 145 -2.01 7.31 7.18
C LEU A 145 -3.02 6.66 6.23
N LYS A 146 -4.08 7.40 5.87
CA LYS A 146 -4.99 7.02 4.78
C LYS A 146 -4.76 7.94 3.60
N THR A 147 -4.61 7.35 2.42
CA THR A 147 -4.26 8.07 1.19
C THR A 147 -5.13 7.64 0.02
N GLN A 148 -5.23 8.52 -0.98
CA GLN A 148 -5.84 8.21 -2.26
C GLN A 148 -5.04 7.10 -2.98
N SER A 149 -5.73 6.25 -3.77
CA SER A 149 -5.05 5.26 -4.62
C SER A 149 -3.89 5.86 -5.43
N GLY A 150 -2.78 5.14 -5.45
CA GLY A 150 -1.59 5.50 -6.20
C GLY A 150 -0.76 6.63 -5.60
N THR A 151 -0.96 6.96 -4.32
CA THR A 151 -0.08 7.84 -3.54
C THR A 151 1.23 7.12 -3.23
N TYR A 152 2.36 7.80 -3.44
CA TYR A 152 3.68 7.29 -3.14
C TYR A 152 4.07 7.67 -1.70
N VAL A 153 3.80 6.78 -0.74
CA VAL A 153 3.96 7.05 0.70
C VAL A 153 5.42 7.34 1.09
N LYS A 154 6.39 6.55 0.57
CA LYS A 154 7.82 6.75 0.86
C LYS A 154 8.26 8.17 0.47
N GLU A 155 7.79 8.63 -0.68
CA GLU A 155 8.10 9.95 -1.23
C GLU A 155 7.29 11.09 -0.59
N PHE A 156 6.09 10.83 -0.08
CA PHE A 156 5.40 11.78 0.80
C PHE A 156 6.19 12.03 2.10
N VAL A 157 6.81 10.99 2.67
CA VAL A 157 7.63 11.14 3.88
C VAL A 157 8.95 11.87 3.59
N SER A 158 9.68 11.44 2.55
CA SER A 158 11.04 11.94 2.27
C SER A 158 11.11 13.21 1.41
N GLY A 159 10.04 13.55 0.70
CA GLY A 159 10.01 14.61 -0.31
C GLY A 159 10.67 14.26 -1.64
N ASP A 160 11.43 13.16 -1.70
CA ASP A 160 12.15 12.67 -2.90
C ASP A 160 12.95 13.79 -3.60
N GLY A 161 13.65 14.60 -2.81
CA GLY A 161 14.45 15.72 -3.30
C GLY A 161 13.62 16.85 -3.94
N GLY A 162 12.43 17.13 -3.42
CA GLY A 162 11.52 18.18 -3.92
C GLY A 162 10.58 17.71 -5.03
N ARG A 163 10.44 16.39 -5.23
CA ARG A 163 9.51 15.80 -6.21
C ARG A 163 8.11 15.56 -5.65
N THR A 164 7.94 15.64 -4.34
CA THR A 164 6.63 15.62 -3.67
C THR A 164 6.46 16.89 -2.83
N ASP A 165 5.37 17.61 -3.05
CA ASP A 165 5.01 18.82 -2.32
C ASP A 165 3.50 18.82 -1.97
N PRO A 166 3.11 19.11 -0.72
CA PRO A 166 3.97 19.15 0.46
C PRO A 166 4.55 17.76 0.82
N ASN A 167 5.59 17.71 1.65
CA ASN A 167 6.14 16.47 2.19
C ASN A 167 6.46 16.57 3.69
N LEU A 168 6.46 15.43 4.38
CA LEU A 168 6.57 15.39 5.84
C LEU A 168 7.93 15.90 6.34
N SER A 169 9.02 15.54 5.65
CA SER A 169 10.38 15.97 6.01
C SER A 169 10.51 17.49 6.06
N GLU A 170 10.08 18.18 5.00
CA GLU A 170 10.13 19.65 4.93
C GLU A 170 9.22 20.31 5.98
N LEU A 171 8.00 19.79 6.17
CA LEU A 171 7.05 20.34 7.13
C LEU A 171 7.51 20.22 8.58
N VAL A 172 8.19 19.12 8.92
CA VAL A 172 8.77 18.88 10.23
C VAL A 172 10.11 19.61 10.40
N GLY A 173 10.83 19.87 9.31
CA GLY A 173 12.18 20.44 9.34
C GLY A 173 13.24 19.40 9.72
N ALA A 174 12.99 18.12 9.44
CA ALA A 174 13.90 17.01 9.70
C ALA A 174 13.96 16.09 8.47
N LYS A 175 15.11 15.43 8.26
CA LYS A 175 15.26 14.49 7.15
C LYS A 175 14.68 13.14 7.56
N LEU A 176 13.51 12.82 7.01
CA LEU A 176 12.76 11.60 7.33
C LEU A 176 12.76 10.61 6.16
N THR A 177 12.82 9.32 6.47
CA THR A 177 12.64 8.25 5.50
C THR A 177 11.75 7.14 6.07
N VAL A 178 11.23 6.28 5.19
CA VAL A 178 10.46 5.10 5.60
C VAL A 178 11.39 3.89 5.61
N ASP A 179 11.51 3.26 6.77
CA ASP A 179 12.26 2.02 6.97
C ASP A 179 11.40 0.79 6.63
N LEU A 180 10.16 0.76 7.15
CA LEU A 180 9.19 -0.31 6.90
C LEU A 180 7.85 0.28 6.50
N LEU A 181 7.14 -0.39 5.59
CA LEU A 181 5.82 0.01 5.15
C LEU A 181 4.89 -1.19 5.10
N ASP A 182 3.78 -1.09 5.84
CA ASP A 182 2.70 -2.05 5.80
C ASP A 182 1.45 -1.38 5.25
N VAL A 183 0.74 -2.07 4.36
CA VAL A 183 -0.65 -1.74 4.06
C VAL A 183 -1.50 -2.44 5.10
N THR A 184 -2.33 -1.69 5.82
CA THR A 184 -3.18 -2.23 6.88
C THR A 184 -4.63 -2.39 6.44
N ASP A 185 -5.04 -1.67 5.40
CA ASP A 185 -6.42 -1.68 4.93
C ASP A 185 -6.53 -1.21 3.47
N ILE A 186 -7.52 -1.76 2.76
CA ILE A 186 -7.93 -1.33 1.42
C ILE A 186 -9.43 -1.08 1.47
N ASP A 187 -9.87 0.11 1.08
CA ASP A 187 -11.28 0.53 1.14
C ASP A 187 -11.98 0.23 -0.19
N TYR A 188 -12.52 -0.98 -0.32
CA TYR A 188 -13.17 -1.51 -1.53
C TYR A 188 -14.53 -2.12 -1.23
#